data_AF-A0A1Y1XVZ3-F1
#
_entry.id   AF-A0A1Y1XVZ3-F1
#
_cell.length_a   1.000
_cell.length_b   1.000
_cell.length_c   1.000
_cell.angle_alpha   90.00
_cell.angle_beta   90.00
_cell.angle_gamma   90.00
#
_symmetry.space_group_name_H-M   'P 1'
#
loop_
_entity.id
_entity.type
_entity.pdbx_description
1 polymer ?
#
loop_
_entity_poly.entity_id
_entity_poly.type
_entity_poly.pdbx_seq_one_letter_code
_entity_poly.pdbx_strand_id
1 'polypeptide(L)' 'QCYPIPSAKDSLKMKSHVCQYCFRSFTRKHDLHRHIRVHTGDKPYQCNYCNKSFARTDALKRHYR' A
#
# COMPACT_ATOMS: atom_id res chain seq x y z
N GLN A 1 -6.83 -33.34 -0.15
CA GLN A 1 -5.91 -33.08 0.98
C GLN A 1 -6.38 -31.81 1.67
N CYS A 2 -7.00 -31.96 2.85
CA CYS A 2 -7.42 -30.83 3.66
C CYS A 2 -6.20 -30.34 4.45
N TYR A 3 -5.68 -29.17 4.12
CA TYR A 3 -4.60 -28.55 4.90
C TYR A 3 -5.18 -28.04 6.23
N PRO A 4 -4.53 -28.33 7.37
CA PRO A 4 -5.04 -27.90 8.67
C PRO A 4 -5.01 -26.38 8.80
N ILE A 5 -6.15 -25.81 9.16
CA ILE A 5 -6.34 -24.38 9.44
C ILE A 5 -5.77 -24.11 10.85
N PRO A 6 -4.85 -23.15 11.03
CA PRO A 6 -4.30 -22.86 12.35
C PRO A 6 -5.40 -22.39 13.32
N SER A 7 -5.42 -23.03 14.49
CA SER A 7 -6.40 -22.85 15.56
C SER A 7 -6.32 -21.43 16.18
N ALA A 8 -7.49 -20.81 16.34
CA ALA A 8 -7.68 -19.45 16.81
C ALA A 8 -7.40 -19.30 18.31
N LYS A 9 -6.21 -18.84 18.68
CA LYS A 9 -5.90 -18.31 20.02
C LYS A 9 -4.95 -17.12 19.86
N ASP A 10 -5.44 -15.94 20.26
CA ASP A 10 -4.75 -14.63 20.30
C ASP A 10 -4.42 -13.94 18.97
N SER A 11 -5.30 -13.03 18.54
CA SER A 11 -4.92 -11.73 17.94
C SER A 11 -6.16 -10.90 17.63
N LEU A 12 -6.16 -9.65 18.12
CA LEU A 12 -7.11 -8.58 17.79
C LEU A 12 -7.69 -8.73 16.39
N LYS A 13 -9.02 -8.64 16.28
CA LYS A 13 -9.82 -8.53 15.04
C LYS A 13 -9.10 -7.66 14.00
N MET A 14 -8.23 -8.27 13.19
CA MET A 14 -7.39 -7.56 12.25
C MET A 14 -8.27 -7.29 11.03
N LYS A 15 -8.85 -6.10 10.99
CA LYS A 15 -9.68 -5.67 9.87
C LYS A 15 -8.77 -5.54 8.65
N SER A 16 -8.69 -6.61 7.86
CA SER A 16 -7.83 -6.70 6.68
C SER A 16 -8.29 -5.72 5.61
N HIS A 17 -7.34 -4.99 5.01
CA HIS A 17 -7.59 -4.08 3.91
C HIS A 17 -7.15 -4.73 2.61
N VAL A 18 -8.10 -5.10 1.76
CA VAL A 18 -7.83 -5.87 0.53
C VAL A 18 -7.84 -4.98 -0.69
N CYS A 19 -6.89 -5.20 -1.61
CA CYS A 19 -6.85 -4.51 -2.89
C CYS A 19 -7.89 -5.09 -3.85
N GLN A 20 -8.74 -4.25 -4.40
CA GLN A 20 -9.76 -4.66 -5.38
C GLN A 20 -9.20 -5.03 -6.76
N TYR A 21 -7.98 -4.60 -7.10
CA TYR A 21 -7.36 -4.87 -8.41
C TYR A 21 -6.58 -6.18 -8.45
N CYS A 22 -5.96 -6.58 -7.33
CA CYS A 22 -5.09 -7.77 -7.28
C CYS A 22 -5.29 -8.65 -6.03
N PHE A 23 -6.32 -8.35 -5.23
CA PHE A 23 -6.72 -9.12 -4.04
C PHE A 23 -5.65 -9.33 -2.96
N ARG A 24 -4.55 -8.57 -3.00
CA ARG A 24 -3.56 -8.54 -1.92
C ARG A 24 -4.17 -7.95 -0.65
N SER A 25 -3.91 -8.59 0.48
CA SER A 25 -4.29 -8.12 1.80
C SER A 25 -3.19 -7.27 2.42
N PHE A 26 -3.61 -6.23 3.13
CA PHE A 26 -2.74 -5.31 3.87
C PHE A 26 -3.24 -5.19 5.31
N THR A 27 -2.29 -5.14 6.24
CA THR A 27 -2.57 -4.97 7.67
C THR A 27 -3.10 -3.57 8.00
N ARG A 28 -2.70 -2.56 7.23
CA ARG A 28 -3.06 -1.16 7.47
C ARG A 28 -3.72 -0.54 6.25
N LYS A 29 -4.74 0.30 6.47
CA LYS A 29 -5.45 1.03 5.41
C LYS A 29 -4.52 1.89 4.56
N HIS A 30 -3.54 2.56 5.18
CA HIS A 30 -2.62 3.42 4.44
C HIS A 30 -1.69 2.64 3.51
N ASP A 31 -1.34 1.40 3.86
CA ASP A 31 -0.54 0.52 2.99
C ASP A 31 -1.34 0.11 1.76
N LEU A 32 -2.63 -0.24 1.95
CA LEU A 32 -3.56 -0.48 0.84
C LEU A 32 -3.71 0.76 -0.05
N HIS A 33 -3.99 1.93 0.52
CA HIS A 33 -4.13 3.17 -0.25
C HIS A 33 -2.86 3.51 -1.03
N ARG A 34 -1.67 3.34 -0.43
CA ARG A 34 -0.40 3.52 -1.13
C ARG A 34 -0.24 2.50 -2.27
N HIS A 35 -0.64 1.25 -2.03
CA HIS A 35 -0.60 0.21 -3.05
C HIS A 35 -1.54 0.49 -4.23
N ILE A 36 -2.74 1.03 -3.99
CA ILE A 36 -3.71 1.38 -5.05
C ILE A 36 -3.10 2.36 -6.07
N ARG A 37 -2.20 3.24 -5.65
CA ARG A 37 -1.49 4.18 -6.55
C ARG A 37 -0.67 3.48 -7.64
N VAL A 38 -0.29 2.22 -7.43
CA VAL A 38 0.38 1.41 -8.45
C VAL A 38 -0.57 1.05 -9.59
N HIS A 39 -1.85 0.86 -9.31
CA HIS A 39 -2.88 0.55 -10.30
C HIS A 39 -3.41 1.81 -10.99
N THR A 40 -3.66 2.87 -10.22
CA THR A 40 -4.19 4.13 -10.76
C THR A 40 -3.14 5.00 -11.43
N GLY A 41 -1.85 4.71 -11.21
CA GLY A 41 -0.75 5.57 -11.65
C GLY A 41 -0.71 6.93 -10.94
N ASP A 42 -1.46 7.08 -9.85
CA ASP A 42 -1.58 8.34 -9.11
C ASP A 42 -0.24 8.73 -8.47
N LYS A 43 0.22 9.95 -8.80
CA LYS A 43 1.50 10.50 -8.34
C LYS A 43 1.26 11.91 -7.81
N PRO A 44 0.73 12.03 -6.58
CA PRO A 44 0.30 13.33 -6.05
C PRO A 44 1.47 14.21 -5.62
N TYR A 45 2.70 13.68 -5.59
CA TYR A 45 3.88 14.42 -5.15
C TYR A 45 4.73 14.82 -6.35
N GLN A 46 4.58 16.04 -6.82
CA GLN A 46 5.35 16.58 -7.93
C GLN A 46 6.55 17.41 -7.43
N CYS A 47 7.69 17.26 -8.08
CA CYS A 47 8.83 18.14 -7.88
C CYS A 47 8.61 19.44 -8.67
N ASN A 48 8.62 20.58 -7.97
CA ASN A 48 8.40 21.89 -8.60
C ASN A 48 9.55 22.37 -9.50
N TYR A 49 10.73 21.74 -9.42
CA TYR A 49 11.90 22.14 -10.22
C TYR A 49 12.02 21.36 -11.54
N CYS A 50 11.68 20.07 -11.53
CA CYS A 50 11.83 19.20 -12.71
C CYS A 50 10.51 18.59 -13.20
N ASN A 51 9.37 18.96 -12.58
CA ASN A 51 8.04 18.42 -12.87
C ASN A 51 7.91 16.89 -12.80
N LYS A 52 8.87 16.20 -12.17
CA LYS A 52 8.76 14.75 -11.95
C LYS A 52 7.73 14.46 -10.85
N SER A 53 6.76 13.62 -11.15
CA SER A 53 5.75 13.16 -10.21
C SER A 53 6.15 11.84 -9.56
N PHE A 54 5.91 11.72 -8.26
CA PHE A 54 6.23 10.58 -7.41
C PHE A 54 4.97 10.08 -6.70
N ALA A 55 4.86 8.76 -6.53
CA ALA A 55 3.75 8.13 -5.81
C ALA A 55 3.87 8.28 -4.27
N ARG A 56 5.06 8.65 -3.77
CA ARG A 56 5.41 8.67 -2.34
C ARG A 56 6.21 9.92 -1.95
N THR A 57 6.00 10.40 -0.72
CA THR A 57 6.73 11.54 -0.16
C THR A 57 8.20 11.24 0.07
N ASP A 58 8.55 10.05 0.54
CA ASP A 58 9.94 9.65 0.74
C ASP A 58 10.72 9.59 -0.58
N ALA A 59 10.07 9.18 -1.68
CA ALA A 59 10.68 9.21 -3.00
C ALA A 59 10.96 10.64 -3.46
N LEU A 60 10.03 11.58 -3.23
CA LEU A 60 10.23 13.00 -3.50
C LEU A 60 11.32 13.60 -2.59
N LYS A 61 11.32 13.28 -1.28
CA LYS A 61 12.36 13.76 -0.34
C LYS A 61 13.74 13.25 -0.71
N ARG A 62 13.86 11.99 -1.13
CA ARG A 62 15.12 11.43 -1.63
C ARG A 62 15.56 12.06 -2.95
N HIS A 63 14.60 12.48 -3.78
CA HIS A 63 14.89 13.22 -5.00
C HIS A 63 15.42 14.65 -4.73
N TYR A 64 15.02 15.27 -3.61
CA TYR A 64 15.50 16.59 -3.20
C TYR A 64 16.86 16.60 -2.52
N ARG A 65 17.33 15.46 -2.00
CA ARG A 65 18.66 15.32 -1.41
C ARG A 65 19.69 15.09 -2.49
#